data_AF-A0A177LZ97-F1
#
_entry.id   AF-A0A177LZ97-F1
#
_cell.length_a   1.000
_cell.length_b   1.000
_cell.length_c   1.000
_cell.angle_alpha   90.00
_cell.angle_beta   90.00
_cell.angle_gamma   90.00
#
_symmetry.space_group_name_H-M   'P 1'
#
loop_
_entity.id
_entity.type
_entity.pdbx_description
1 polymer ?
#
loop_
_entity_poly.entity_id
_entity_poly.type
_entity_poly.pdbx_seq_one_letter_code
_entity_poly.pdbx_strand_id
1 'polypeptide(L)'
;MLPHDHQWAIRSAFDNIHASLFLSMIEDIRRRLSTPNLSATLLVAAYEIYSNVASRILADRQFIQPRSNQQYPLDINRAWYFISLLSSGVLMFIHCGRCRARYLAVAACNRKPANLQSKPFSTGNKCN
;
A
#
# COMPACT_ATOMS: atom_id res chain seq x y z
N MET A 1 -13.21 6.31 15.90
CA MET A 1 -12.35 5.77 14.81
C MET A 1 -12.76 6.46 13.52
N LEU A 2 -11.83 7.03 12.76
CA LEU A 2 -12.13 7.55 11.43
C LEU A 2 -12.40 6.37 10.48
N PRO A 3 -13.41 6.43 9.61
CA PRO A 3 -13.58 5.42 8.56
C PRO A 3 -12.38 5.52 7.62
N HIS A 4 -11.46 4.56 7.69
CA HIS A 4 -10.32 4.56 6.79
C HIS A 4 -10.76 4.07 5.40
N ASP A 5 -10.70 4.98 4.44
CA ASP A 5 -10.95 4.69 3.03
C ASP A 5 -9.96 3.64 2.52
N HIS A 6 -10.45 2.42 2.29
CA HIS A 6 -9.66 1.29 1.77
C HIS A 6 -9.17 1.53 0.33
N GLN A 7 -9.80 2.44 -0.41
CA GLN A 7 -9.43 2.80 -1.77
C GLN A 7 -8.40 3.93 -1.82
N TRP A 8 -8.10 4.60 -0.69
CA TRP A 8 -7.24 5.78 -0.68
C TRP A 8 -5.89 5.54 -1.37
N ALA A 9 -5.27 4.37 -1.12
CA ALA A 9 -3.99 4.00 -1.73
C ALA A 9 -4.04 3.84 -3.26
N ILE A 10 -5.22 3.63 -3.86
CA ILE A 10 -5.35 3.43 -5.31
C ILE A 10 -6.16 4.53 -6.01
N ARG A 11 -6.65 5.51 -5.26
CA ARG A 11 -7.44 6.63 -5.77
C ARG A 11 -6.62 7.60 -6.62
N SER A 12 -5.33 7.74 -6.33
CA SER A 12 -4.42 8.57 -7.12
C SER A 12 -3.03 7.96 -7.21
N ALA A 13 -2.29 8.27 -8.27
CA ALA A 13 -0.90 7.85 -8.42
C ALA A 13 -0.02 8.39 -7.27
N PHE A 14 -0.32 9.59 -6.78
CA PHE A 14 0.40 10.21 -5.68
C PHE A 14 0.21 9.43 -4.37
N ASP A 15 -1.04 9.16 -4.00
CA ASP A 15 -1.37 8.37 -2.80
C ASP A 15 -0.74 6.97 -2.89
N ASN A 16 -0.80 6.36 -4.08
CA ASN A 16 -0.22 5.05 -4.34
C ASN A 16 1.30 5.04 -4.17
N ILE A 17 2.02 6.05 -4.66
CA ILE A 17 3.47 6.16 -4.48
C ILE A 17 3.82 6.22 -2.98
N HIS A 18 3.13 7.05 -2.21
CA HIS A 18 3.40 7.19 -0.77
C HIS A 18 3.09 5.90 -0.01
N ALA A 19 1.94 5.26 -0.28
CA ALA A 19 1.57 4.00 0.35
C ALA A 19 2.52 2.85 -0.07
N SER A 20 2.86 2.76 -1.34
CA SER A 20 3.78 1.72 -1.86
C SER A 20 5.18 1.87 -1.29
N LEU A 21 5.67 3.11 -1.16
CA LEU A 21 6.96 3.41 -0.55
C LEU A 21 7.00 2.93 0.91
N PHE A 22 6.04 3.35 1.72
CA PHE A 22 5.96 2.99 3.13
C PHE A 22 5.83 1.47 3.33
N LEU A 23 4.87 0.82 2.65
CA LEU A 23 4.66 -0.62 2.80
C LEU A 23 5.86 -1.43 2.29
N SER A 24 6.62 -0.90 1.32
CA SER A 24 7.85 -1.54 0.88
C SER A 24 8.95 -1.53 1.93
N MET A 25 9.10 -0.42 2.66
CA MET A 25 10.02 -0.35 3.80
C MET A 25 9.65 -1.40 4.86
N ILE A 26 8.36 -1.55 5.17
CA ILE A 26 7.88 -2.55 6.14
C ILE A 26 8.24 -3.98 5.69
N GLU A 27 7.94 -4.35 4.45
CA GLU A 27 8.28 -5.69 3.94
C GLU A 27 9.79 -5.92 3.90
N ASP A 28 10.58 -4.93 3.49
CA ASP A 28 12.04 -5.03 3.47
C ASP A 28 12.62 -5.21 4.86
N ILE A 29 12.16 -4.44 5.85
CA ILE A 29 12.62 -4.57 7.23
C ILE A 29 12.21 -5.93 7.81
N ARG A 30 10.96 -6.37 7.60
CA ARG A 30 10.49 -7.70 8.06
C ARG A 30 11.32 -8.83 7.46
N ARG A 31 11.61 -8.77 6.15
CA ARG A 31 12.46 -9.74 5.45
C ARG A 31 13.87 -9.76 6.02
N ARG A 32 14.50 -8.60 6.24
CA ARG A 32 15.88 -8.50 6.72
C ARG A 32 16.05 -8.90 8.17
N LEU A 33 15.09 -8.55 9.02
CA LEU A 33 15.13 -8.85 10.46
C LEU A 33 14.51 -10.22 10.80
N SER A 34 13.95 -10.93 9.82
CA SER A 34 13.21 -12.19 10.04
C SER A 34 12.10 -12.06 11.11
N THR A 35 11.46 -10.89 11.18
CA THR A 35 10.39 -10.60 12.13
C THR A 35 9.03 -10.72 11.45
N PRO A 36 8.31 -11.84 11.60
CA PRO A 36 7.04 -12.03 10.92
C PRO A 36 5.94 -11.14 11.50
N ASN A 37 6.06 -10.66 12.74
CA ASN A 37 5.02 -9.89 13.41
C ASN A 37 5.28 -8.39 13.32
N LEU A 38 4.21 -7.63 13.05
CA LEU A 38 4.25 -6.18 13.17
C LEU A 38 4.36 -5.82 14.66
N SER A 39 5.46 -5.19 15.06
CA SER A 39 5.56 -4.53 16.36
C SER A 39 5.26 -3.03 16.22
N ALA A 40 4.79 -2.40 17.29
CA ALA A 40 4.63 -0.94 17.35
C ALA A 40 5.96 -0.23 17.05
N THR A 41 7.07 -0.78 17.53
CA THR A 41 8.44 -0.29 17.25
C THR A 41 8.76 -0.30 15.75
N LEU A 42 8.43 -1.39 15.04
CA LEU A 42 8.64 -1.49 13.61
C LEU A 42 7.80 -0.46 12.85
N LEU A 43 6.52 -0.30 13.23
CA LEU A 43 5.63 0.69 12.63
C LEU A 43 6.21 2.10 12.78
N VAL A 44 6.60 2.49 13.99
CA VAL A 44 7.15 3.83 14.27
C VAL A 44 8.45 4.05 13.51
N ALA A 45 9.39 3.10 13.57
CA ALA A 45 10.67 3.23 12.88
C ALA A 45 10.51 3.34 11.36
N ALA A 46 9.66 2.51 10.74
CA ALA A 46 9.37 2.60 9.32
C ALA A 46 8.67 3.92 8.94
N TYR A 47 7.77 4.41 9.81
CA TYR A 47 7.05 5.66 9.59
C TYR A 47 7.98 6.88 9.72
N GLU A 48 8.95 6.86 10.61
CA GLU A 48 10.00 7.89 10.72
C GLU A 48 10.86 7.93 9.44
N ILE A 49 11.30 6.77 8.95
CA ILE A 49 12.06 6.68 7.69
C ILE A 49 11.21 7.23 6.53
N TYR A 50 9.95 6.79 6.42
CA TYR A 50 9.02 7.28 5.41
C TYR A 50 8.85 8.79 5.49
N SER A 51 8.62 9.35 6.67
CA SER A 51 8.39 10.79 6.85
C SER A 51 9.61 11.59 6.42
N ASN A 52 10.81 11.11 6.76
CA ASN A 52 12.07 11.72 6.32
C ASN A 52 12.23 11.67 4.80
N VAL A 53 11.94 10.54 4.14
CA VAL A 53 12.02 10.43 2.66
C VAL A 53 10.92 11.26 1.98
N ALA A 54 9.69 11.18 2.46
CA ALA A 54 8.54 11.90 1.92
C ALA A 54 8.74 13.42 2.02
N SER A 55 9.32 13.92 3.11
CA SER A 55 9.64 15.34 3.23
C SER A 55 10.53 15.84 2.09
N ARG A 56 11.48 15.03 1.62
CA ARG A 56 12.38 15.36 0.51
C ARG A 56 11.67 15.29 -0.85
N ILE A 57 10.87 14.23 -1.07
CA ILE A 57 10.04 14.09 -2.29
C ILE A 57 9.08 15.28 -2.43
N LEU A 58 8.52 15.74 -1.31
CA LEU A 58 7.64 16.90 -1.29
C LEU A 58 8.41 18.22 -1.41
N ALA A 59 9.61 18.33 -0.85
CA ALA A 59 10.44 19.52 -0.98
C ALA A 59 10.77 19.85 -2.45
N ASP A 60 11.00 18.84 -3.28
CA ASP A 60 11.20 19.03 -4.73
C ASP A 60 9.93 19.57 -5.43
N ARG A 61 8.73 19.27 -4.90
CA ARG A 61 7.46 19.83 -5.41
C ARG A 61 7.08 21.17 -4.78
N GLN A 62 7.70 21.57 -3.67
CA GLN A 62 7.41 22.84 -2.97
C GLN A 62 7.88 24.09 -3.72
N PHE A 63 8.61 23.95 -4.83
CA PHE A 63 8.78 25.05 -5.79
C PHE A 63 7.47 25.45 -6.50
N ILE A 64 6.39 24.64 -6.39
CA ILE A 64 5.13 24.83 -7.14
C ILE A 64 3.92 25.10 -6.21
N GLN A 65 3.96 24.85 -4.89
CA GLN A 65 2.82 25.13 -3.99
C GLN A 65 3.18 25.68 -2.60
N PRO A 66 2.33 26.56 -2.01
CA PRO A 66 2.63 27.22 -0.73
C PRO A 66 2.51 26.26 0.47
N ARG A 67 3.40 26.48 1.44
CA ARG A 67 3.53 25.77 2.71
C ARG A 67 2.35 26.01 3.66
N SER A 68 1.17 25.47 3.39
CA SER A 68 0.09 25.40 4.38
C SER A 68 -0.08 23.95 4.86
N ASN A 69 0.31 23.72 6.12
CA ASN A 69 0.28 22.46 6.88
C ASN A 69 1.00 21.26 6.23
N GLN A 70 2.20 20.94 6.71
CA GLN A 70 2.93 19.69 6.40
C GLN A 70 2.19 18.47 6.96
N GLN A 71 1.04 18.15 6.37
CA GLN A 71 0.39 16.88 6.55
C GLN A 71 0.99 15.94 5.50
N TYR A 72 1.85 15.01 5.94
CA TYR A 72 2.35 13.98 5.05
C TYR A 72 1.15 13.28 4.39
N PRO A 73 1.21 12.96 3.08
CA PRO A 73 0.07 12.38 2.36
C PRO A 73 -0.47 11.12 3.06
N LEU A 74 0.44 10.29 3.56
CA LEU A 74 0.15 9.14 4.41
C LEU A 74 0.41 9.48 5.89
N ASP A 75 -0.64 9.50 6.70
CA ASP A 75 -0.54 9.59 8.16
C ASP A 75 -0.31 8.22 8.83
N ILE A 76 0.19 8.19 10.06
CA ILE A 76 0.58 6.94 10.75
C ILE A 76 -0.59 6.00 11.00
N ASN A 77 -1.80 6.51 11.26
CA ASN A 77 -2.98 5.67 11.50
C ASN A 77 -3.40 4.98 10.20
N ARG A 78 -3.39 5.73 9.10
CA ARG A 78 -3.62 5.17 7.76
C ARG A 78 -2.53 4.19 7.36
N ALA A 79 -1.27 4.46 7.71
CA ALA A 79 -0.15 3.55 7.46
C ALA A 79 -0.35 2.20 8.17
N TRP A 80 -0.72 2.23 9.45
CA TRP A 80 -1.07 1.02 10.22
C TRP A 80 -2.25 0.26 9.60
N TYR A 81 -3.31 0.99 9.20
CA TYR A 81 -4.45 0.40 8.53
C TYR A 81 -4.07 -0.31 7.23
N PHE A 82 -3.19 0.29 6.41
CA PHE A 82 -2.72 -0.34 5.17
C PHE A 82 -1.85 -1.56 5.38
N ILE A 83 -1.07 -1.64 6.48
CA ILE A 83 -0.38 -2.88 6.83
C ILE A 83 -1.41 -3.99 7.09
N SER A 84 -2.53 -3.65 7.73
CA SER A 84 -3.62 -4.61 7.98
C SER A 84 -4.27 -5.07 6.68
N LEU A 85 -4.52 -4.15 5.73
CA LEU A 85 -5.06 -4.49 4.40
C LEU A 85 -4.08 -5.32 3.55
N LEU A 86 -2.77 -5.05 3.64
CA LEU A 86 -1.75 -5.85 2.97
C LEU A 86 -1.69 -7.26 3.57
N SER A 87 -1.73 -7.36 4.90
CA SER A 87 -1.67 -8.64 5.61
C SER A 87 -2.92 -9.49 5.39
N SER A 88 -4.09 -8.88 5.16
CA SER A 88 -5.33 -9.58 4.82
C SER A 88 -5.47 -9.91 3.33
N GLY A 89 -4.51 -9.50 2.49
CA GLY A 89 -4.54 -9.71 1.04
C GLY A 89 -5.54 -8.81 0.30
N VAL A 90 -6.14 -7.82 0.97
CA VAL A 90 -7.00 -6.81 0.30
C VAL A 90 -6.17 -5.87 -0.56
N LEU A 91 -4.99 -5.48 -0.08
CA LEU A 91 -3.98 -4.80 -0.87
C LEU A 91 -2.89 -5.79 -1.28
N MET A 92 -2.37 -5.63 -2.49
CA MET A 92 -1.27 -6.42 -3.01
C MET A 92 -0.29 -5.56 -3.78
N PHE A 93 0.98 -5.97 -3.80
CA PHE A 93 1.97 -5.37 -4.66
C PHE A 93 1.91 -5.93 -6.07
N ILE A 94 1.94 -5.03 -7.05
CA ILE A 94 2.11 -5.31 -8.48
C ILE A 94 3.35 -4.59 -9.00
N HIS A 95 3.99 -5.20 -9.99
CA HIS A 95 5.16 -4.61 -10.65
C HIS A 95 4.75 -4.00 -11.97
N CYS A 96 5.21 -2.78 -12.24
CA CYS A 96 5.06 -2.18 -13.56
C CYS A 96 5.97 -2.89 -14.56
N GLY A 97 5.40 -3.38 -15.67
CA GLY A 97 6.17 -4.04 -16.73
C GLY A 97 7.22 -3.14 -17.41
N ARG A 98 7.10 -1.81 -17.27
CA ARG A 98 8.03 -0.84 -17.89
C ARG A 98 9.14 -0.40 -16.94
N CYS A 99 8.80 0.19 -15.80
CA CYS A 99 9.79 0.76 -14.88
C CYS A 99 10.22 -0.19 -13.76
N ARG A 100 9.61 -1.39 -13.67
CA ARG A 100 9.82 -2.38 -12.60
C ARG A 100 9.51 -1.88 -11.19
N ALA A 101 9.03 -0.65 -11.05
CA ALA A 101 8.61 -0.13 -9.77
C ALA A 101 7.37 -0.89 -9.26
N ARG A 102 7.27 -0.92 -7.93
CA ARG A 102 6.29 -1.69 -7.20
C ARG A 102 5.19 -0.76 -6.70
N TYR A 103 3.95 -1.10 -7.02
CA TYR A 103 2.76 -0.29 -6.77
C TYR A 103 1.70 -1.10 -6.06
N LEU A 104 0.76 -0.45 -5.39
CA LEU A 104 -0.36 -1.14 -4.75
C LEU A 104 -1.54 -1.28 -5.71
N ALA A 105 -2.17 -2.45 -5.67
CA ALA A 105 -3.49 -2.69 -6.21
C ALA A 105 -4.40 -3.27 -5.13
N VAL A 106 -5.70 -3.06 -5.29
CA VAL A 106 -6.70 -3.80 -4.54
C VAL A 106 -6.86 -5.16 -5.21
N ALA A 107 -6.78 -6.22 -4.42
CA ALA A 107 -7.08 -7.56 -4.90
C ALA A 107 -8.52 -7.56 -5.44
N ALA A 108 -8.67 -7.90 -6.72
CA ALA A 108 -9.97 -8.17 -7.28
C ALA A 108 -10.52 -9.39 -6.55
N CYS A 109 -11.40 -9.16 -5.58
CA CYS A 109 -12.22 -10.22 -5.06
C CYS A 109 -13.02 -10.75 -6.27
N ASN A 110 -12.72 -11.97 -6.73
CA ASN A 110 -13.61 -12.71 -7.62
C ASN A 110 -14.91 -12.96 -6.84
N ARG A 111 -15.76 -11.93 -6.70
CA ARG A 111 -17.18 -12.15 -6.51
C ARG A 111 -17.64 -12.75 -7.82
N LYS A 112 -17.60 -14.08 -7.91
CA LYS A 112 -18.49 -14.77 -8.85
C LYS A 112 -19.89 -14.19 -8.55
N PRO A 113 -20.59 -13.59 -9.53
CA PRO A 113 -21.99 -13.28 -9.32
C PRO A 113 -22.67 -14.60 -8.93
N ALA A 114 -23.27 -14.64 -7.73
CA ALA A 114 -24.19 -15.70 -7.40
C ALA A 114 -25.31 -15.62 -8.46
N ASN A 115 -25.46 -16.70 -9.23
CA ASN A 115 -26.32 -16.84 -10.40
C ASN A 115 -25.90 -16.07 -11.66
N LEU A 116 -25.12 -16.74 -12.51
CA LEU A 116 -25.61 -17.08 -13.84
C LEU A 116 -25.04 -18.45 -14.22
N GLN A 117 -25.93 -19.45 -14.34
CA GLN A 117 -25.60 -20.74 -14.93
C GLN A 117 -25.29 -20.55 -16.41
N SER A 118 -24.04 -20.75 -16.82
CA SER A 118 -23.72 -21.32 -18.14
C SER A 118 -22.31 -21.93 -18.13
N LYS A 119 -22.32 -23.26 -18.28
CA LYS A 119 -21.34 -24.29 -18.66
C LYS A 119 -19.87 -23.95 -19.03
N PRO A 120 -18.97 -24.95 -18.94
CA PRO A 120 -17.60 -24.77 -18.49
C PRO A 120 -16.62 -24.48 -19.63
N PHE A 121 -15.63 -23.62 -19.35
CA PHE A 121 -14.33 -23.72 -20.01
C PHE A 121 -13.28 -24.04 -18.95
N SER A 122 -12.75 -25.25 -19.08
CA SER A 122 -11.62 -25.81 -18.37
C SER A 122 -10.32 -25.19 -18.86
N THR A 123 -9.59 -24.52 -17.95
CA THR A 123 -8.13 -24.63 -17.84
C THR A 123 -7.75 -24.20 -16.44
N GLY A 124 -7.11 -25.10 -15.71
CA GLY A 124 -6.82 -24.95 -14.30
C GLY A 124 -5.80 -23.87 -13.99
N ASN A 125 -5.94 -23.32 -12.79
CA ASN A 125 -4.83 -23.16 -11.86
C ASN A 125 -5.43 -23.13 -10.46
N LYS A 126 -5.08 -24.14 -9.66
CA LYS A 126 -5.44 -24.24 -8.25
C LYS A 126 -4.47 -23.34 -7.47
N CYS A 127 -5.00 -22.41 -6.67
CA CYS A 127 -4.27 -21.88 -5.53
C CYS A 127 -4.44 -22.90 -4.39
N ASN A 128 -3.33 -23.33 -3.80
CA ASN A 128 -3.29 -24.18 -2.60
C ASN A 128 -3.85 -23.47 -1.37
#